data_AF-A0A7Y0PNJ9-F1
#
_entry.id   AF-A0A7Y0PNJ9-F1
#
_cell.length_a   1.000
_cell.length_b   1.000
_cell.length_c   1.000
_cell.angle_alpha   90.00
_cell.angle_beta   90.00
_cell.angle_gamma   90.00
#
_symmetry.space_group_name_H-M   'P 1'
#
loop_
_entity.id
_entity.type
_entity.pdbx_description
1 polymer ?
#
loop_
_entity_poly.entity_id
_entity_poly.type
_entity_poly.pdbx_seq_one_letter_code
_entity_poly.pdbx_strand_id
1 'polypeptide(L)'
;MVVTIIAFIFVCIWVLMDTIYFSKPPKPEVLWKNNKIPTTIGSNCWQGSLKGSCVDYVYASPWDMGLKNGSVRVEPNATITIDFNKKPLDGSLQVAEVFEDGEEEFIEVNRNKMTVPDRKGIYVYNITSVALIYFHY
;
A
#
# COMPACT_ATOMS: atom_id res chain seq x y z
N MET A 1 29.36 -18.55 29.26
CA MET A 1 28.04 -19.18 29.09
C MET A 1 26.90 -18.17 29.09
N VAL A 2 26.71 -17.35 30.13
CA VAL A 2 25.59 -16.38 30.16
C VAL A 2 25.72 -15.32 29.06
N VAL A 3 26.91 -14.74 28.85
CA VAL A 3 27.17 -13.73 27.82
C VAL A 3 26.95 -14.27 26.40
N THR A 4 27.37 -15.51 26.14
CA THR A 4 27.18 -16.17 24.83
C THR A 4 25.70 -16.46 24.55
N ILE A 5 24.93 -16.82 25.58
CA ILE A 5 23.48 -17.04 25.46
C ILE A 5 22.77 -15.71 25.16
N ILE A 6 23.14 -14.63 25.86
CA ILE A 6 22.55 -13.30 25.64
C ILE A 6 22.85 -12.81 24.22
N ALA A 7 24.10 -12.94 23.74
CA ALA A 7 24.45 -12.56 22.37
C ALA A 7 23.65 -13.34 21.32
N PHE A 8 23.45 -14.65 21.53
CA PHE A 8 22.66 -15.49 20.64
C PHE A 8 21.18 -15.07 20.61
N ILE A 9 20.61 -14.72 21.77
CA ILE A 9 19.23 -14.21 21.89
C ILE A 9 19.07 -12.91 21.11
N PHE A 10 20.01 -11.96 21.22
CA PHE A 10 19.95 -10.72 20.44
C PHE A 10 20.01 -10.95 18.93
N VAL A 11 20.87 -11.88 18.48
CA VAL A 11 20.94 -12.27 17.05
C VAL A 11 19.62 -12.91 16.60
N CYS A 12 19.05 -13.82 17.39
CA CYS A 12 17.76 -14.44 17.07
C CYS A 12 16.62 -13.41 17.02
N ILE A 13 16.56 -12.48 17.98
CA ILE A 13 15.55 -11.41 17.99
C ILE A 13 15.72 -10.51 16.76
N TRP A 14 16.95 -10.16 16.41
CA TRP A 14 17.23 -9.34 15.22
C TRP A 14 16.77 -10.04 13.94
N VAL A 15 17.11 -11.32 13.74
CA VAL A 15 16.66 -12.13 12.59
C VAL A 15 15.13 -12.30 12.56
N LEU A 16 14.50 -12.48 13.73
CA LEU A 16 13.05 -12.60 13.84
C LEU A 16 12.34 -11.28 13.51
N MET A 17 12.86 -10.15 13.96
CA MET A 17 12.29 -8.85 13.59
C MET A 17 12.42 -8.57 12.09
N ASP A 18 13.58 -8.89 11.51
CA ASP A 18 13.83 -8.62 10.11
C ASP A 18 12.92 -9.45 9.18
N THR A 19 12.72 -10.72 9.52
CA THR A 19 11.79 -11.62 8.80
C THR A 19 10.32 -11.20 8.93
N ILE A 20 9.88 -10.68 10.07
CA ILE A 20 8.47 -10.34 10.30
C ILE A 20 8.10 -8.98 9.68
N TYR A 21 8.97 -7.97 9.78
CA TYR A 21 8.63 -6.60 9.38
C TYR A 21 8.93 -6.28 7.91
N PHE A 22 9.91 -6.94 7.28
CA PHE A 22 10.34 -6.58 5.92
C PHE A 22 9.95 -7.59 4.84
N SER A 23 9.30 -8.70 5.19
CA SER A 23 8.96 -9.76 4.22
C SER A 23 7.71 -9.47 3.38
N LYS A 24 6.81 -8.58 3.84
CA LYS A 24 5.54 -8.29 3.14
C LYS A 24 5.60 -6.95 2.39
N PRO A 25 4.95 -6.85 1.23
CA PRO A 25 4.83 -5.60 0.51
C PRO A 25 4.15 -4.54 1.39
N PRO A 26 4.61 -3.27 1.32
CA PRO A 26 4.04 -2.19 2.08
C PRO A 26 2.64 -1.91 1.56
N LYS A 27 1.66 -2.02 2.45
CA LYS A 27 0.27 -1.66 2.16
C LYS A 27 0.04 -0.22 2.62
N PRO A 28 -0.41 0.70 1.75
CA PRO A 28 -0.78 2.03 2.19
C PRO A 28 -2.01 1.99 3.11
N GLU A 29 -2.03 2.91 4.05
CA GLU A 29 -3.22 3.26 4.81
C GLU A 29 -3.95 4.39 4.09
N VAL A 30 -5.18 4.12 3.65
CA VAL A 30 -6.03 5.13 3.01
C VAL A 30 -7.04 5.63 4.03
N LEU A 31 -7.08 6.94 4.22
CA LEU A 31 -7.78 7.58 5.33
C LEU A 31 -8.69 8.69 4.83
N TRP A 32 -9.90 8.74 5.37
CA TRP A 32 -10.77 9.91 5.30
C TRP A 32 -11.14 10.35 6.70
N LYS A 33 -10.77 11.59 7.07
CA LYS A 33 -10.79 12.06 8.46
C LYS A 33 -9.99 11.06 9.33
N ASN A 34 -10.63 10.40 10.29
CA ASN A 34 -10.01 9.37 11.13
C ASN A 34 -10.48 7.94 10.79
N ASN A 35 -11.17 7.76 9.66
CA ASN A 35 -11.69 6.46 9.23
C ASN A 35 -10.79 5.84 8.17
N LYS A 36 -10.47 4.56 8.37
CA LYS A 36 -9.70 3.76 7.40
C LYS A 36 -10.60 3.27 6.27
N ILE A 37 -10.19 3.54 5.05
CA ILE A 37 -10.81 3.02 3.83
C ILE A 37 -10.17 1.65 3.54
N PRO A 38 -10.96 0.58 3.37
CA PRO A 38 -10.44 -0.74 3.02
C PRO A 38 -9.69 -0.70 1.68
N THR A 39 -8.52 -1.33 1.64
CA THR A 39 -7.73 -1.49 0.41
C THR A 39 -7.39 -2.96 0.17
N THR A 40 -7.25 -3.33 -1.09
CA THR A 40 -6.84 -4.67 -1.54
C THR A 40 -5.50 -4.55 -2.24
N ILE A 41 -4.60 -5.51 -2.00
CA ILE A 41 -3.29 -5.55 -2.67
C ILE A 41 -3.47 -6.26 -4.01
N GLY A 42 -3.02 -5.62 -5.09
CA GLY A 42 -2.91 -6.24 -6.41
C GLY A 42 -1.55 -6.89 -6.67
N SER A 43 -1.31 -7.24 -7.93
CA SER A 43 -0.01 -7.75 -8.39
C SER A 43 1.11 -6.82 -7.95
N ASN A 44 2.14 -7.39 -7.34
CA ASN A 44 3.24 -6.61 -6.79
C ASN A 44 4.56 -7.40 -6.80
N CYS A 45 5.65 -6.66 -6.87
CA CYS A 45 7.00 -7.17 -6.64
C CYS A 45 7.57 -6.51 -5.40
N TRP A 46 8.03 -7.32 -4.45
CA TRP A 46 8.63 -6.84 -3.21
C TRP A 46 9.91 -7.61 -2.87
N GLN A 47 10.95 -6.88 -2.52
CA GLN A 47 12.22 -7.42 -2.05
C GLN A 47 12.35 -7.16 -0.54
N GLY A 48 12.25 -8.20 0.28
CA GLY A 48 12.59 -8.11 1.70
C GLY A 48 14.08 -8.34 1.96
N SER A 49 14.49 -8.29 3.23
CA SER A 49 15.90 -8.42 3.66
C SER A 49 16.56 -9.74 3.26
N LEU A 50 15.80 -10.83 3.18
CA LEU A 50 16.32 -12.17 2.90
C LEU A 50 15.92 -12.72 1.52
N LYS A 51 14.79 -12.27 0.96
CA LYS A 51 14.24 -12.78 -0.30
C LYS A 51 13.27 -11.78 -0.93
N GLY A 52 13.27 -11.74 -2.26
CA GLY A 52 12.22 -11.08 -3.03
C GLY A 52 11.23 -12.06 -3.63
N SER A 53 10.02 -11.57 -3.82
CA SER A 53 8.96 -12.27 -4.54
C SER A 53 8.15 -11.27 -5.35
N CYS A 54 7.84 -11.65 -6.58
CA CYS A 54 6.71 -11.10 -7.30
C CYS A 54 5.51 -12.02 -7.05
N VAL A 55 4.37 -11.44 -6.76
CA VAL A 55 3.11 -12.15 -6.60
C VAL A 55 2.14 -11.50 -7.59
N ASP A 56 1.82 -12.25 -8.64
CA ASP A 56 0.76 -11.87 -9.56
C ASP A 56 -0.57 -12.36 -8.99
N TYR A 57 -1.44 -11.41 -8.69
CA TYR A 57 -2.79 -11.77 -8.27
C TYR A 57 -3.68 -11.84 -9.49
N VAL A 58 -4.25 -13.02 -9.74
CA VAL A 58 -5.23 -13.23 -10.82
C VAL A 58 -6.59 -12.71 -10.35
N TYR A 59 -6.85 -11.44 -10.60
CA TYR A 59 -8.16 -10.83 -10.45
C TYR A 59 -8.79 -10.58 -11.83
N ALA A 60 -10.13 -10.49 -11.88
CA ALA A 60 -10.86 -10.20 -13.11
C ALA A 60 -10.57 -8.76 -13.60
N SER A 61 -10.52 -7.79 -12.69
CA SER A 61 -10.13 -6.39 -12.96
C SER A 61 -9.80 -5.63 -11.64
N PRO A 62 -9.08 -4.48 -11.69
CA PRO A 62 -8.91 -3.62 -10.52
C PRO A 62 -10.25 -3.07 -9.97
N TRP A 63 -11.24 -2.88 -10.84
CA TRP A 63 -12.62 -2.51 -10.46
C TRP A 63 -13.23 -3.57 -9.52
N ASP A 64 -13.24 -4.84 -9.94
CA ASP A 64 -13.77 -5.95 -9.16
C ASP A 64 -13.02 -6.15 -7.83
N MET A 65 -11.71 -5.88 -7.82
CA MET A 65 -10.88 -5.94 -6.61
C MET A 65 -11.27 -4.89 -5.59
N GLY A 66 -11.50 -3.66 -6.04
CA GLY A 66 -11.90 -2.54 -5.17
C GLY A 66 -13.23 -2.81 -4.49
N LEU A 67 -14.20 -3.35 -5.24
CA LEU A 67 -15.54 -3.62 -4.72
C LEU A 67 -15.60 -4.78 -3.72
N LYS A 68 -14.70 -5.76 -3.80
CA LYS A 68 -14.70 -6.95 -2.94
C LYS A 68 -14.50 -6.68 -1.45
N ASN A 69 -13.79 -5.59 -1.08
CA ASN A 69 -13.41 -5.32 0.30
C ASN A 69 -14.34 -4.31 1.00
N GLY A 70 -15.48 -3.98 0.36
CA GLY A 70 -16.44 -2.99 0.82
C GLY A 70 -16.06 -1.55 0.42
N SER A 71 -17.01 -0.63 0.59
CA SER A 71 -16.82 0.80 0.30
C SER A 71 -17.12 1.67 1.51
N VAL A 72 -16.56 2.88 1.52
CA VAL A 72 -16.85 3.90 2.54
C VAL A 72 -17.60 5.04 1.89
N ARG A 73 -18.71 5.47 2.51
CA ARG A 73 -19.44 6.66 2.07
C ARG A 73 -18.74 7.91 2.60
N VAL A 74 -18.29 8.76 1.69
CA VAL A 74 -17.62 10.04 2.00
C VAL A 74 -18.48 11.23 1.57
N GLU A 75 -18.11 12.43 2.03
CA GLU A 75 -18.72 13.68 1.58
C GLU A 75 -18.23 14.05 0.15
N PRO A 76 -19.03 14.75 -0.67
CA PRO A 76 -18.56 15.33 -1.93
C PRO A 76 -17.32 16.20 -1.71
N ASN A 77 -16.35 16.17 -2.63
CA ASN A 77 -15.07 16.88 -2.51
C ASN A 77 -14.26 16.51 -1.26
N ALA A 78 -14.51 15.35 -0.65
CA ALA A 78 -13.72 14.88 0.48
C ALA A 78 -12.25 14.69 0.09
N THR A 79 -11.37 15.16 0.96
CA THR A 79 -9.93 14.88 0.87
C THR A 79 -9.61 13.53 1.48
N ILE A 80 -8.99 12.65 0.69
CA ILE A 80 -8.49 11.34 1.10
C ILE A 80 -6.97 11.45 1.27
N THR A 81 -6.43 10.89 2.34
CA THR A 81 -5.00 10.82 2.60
C THR A 81 -4.51 9.39 2.38
N ILE A 82 -3.39 9.24 1.68
CA ILE A 82 -2.73 7.96 1.43
C ILE A 82 -1.42 7.99 2.21
N ASP A 83 -1.34 7.25 3.30
CA ASP A 83 -0.14 7.16 4.12
C ASP A 83 0.57 5.84 3.88
N PHE A 84 1.90 5.87 3.94
CA PHE A 84 2.73 4.68 3.78
C PHE A 84 3.64 4.55 5.00
N ASN A 85 3.58 3.38 5.66
CA ASN A 85 4.52 3.04 6.73
C ASN A 85 5.98 3.23 6.28
N LYS A 86 6.26 2.96 5.01
CA LYS A 86 7.51 3.30 4.34
C LYS A 86 7.24 4.25 3.19
N LYS A 87 7.78 5.47 3.29
CA LYS A 87 7.59 6.48 2.24
C LYS A 87 8.07 5.95 0.88
N PRO A 88 7.22 6.07 -0.16
CA PRO A 88 7.64 5.78 -1.52
C PRO A 88 8.66 6.82 -2.00
N LEU A 89 9.31 6.54 -3.13
CA LEU A 89 10.13 7.49 -3.85
C LEU A 89 9.33 8.73 -4.19
N ASP A 90 9.96 9.89 -4.05
CA ASP A 90 9.35 11.17 -4.42
C ASP A 90 8.89 11.14 -5.89
N GLY A 91 7.64 11.53 -6.13
CA GLY A 91 7.03 11.53 -7.45
C GLY A 91 6.59 10.15 -8.00
N SER A 92 6.81 9.06 -7.27
CA SER A 92 6.40 7.72 -7.73
C SER A 92 4.96 7.34 -7.38
N LEU A 93 4.34 8.04 -6.43
CA LEU A 93 2.94 7.82 -6.08
C LEU A 93 2.04 8.29 -7.23
N GLN A 94 1.28 7.36 -7.79
CA GLN A 94 0.27 7.61 -8.80
C GLN A 94 -1.06 7.02 -8.32
N VAL A 95 -2.15 7.71 -8.65
CA VAL A 95 -3.50 7.25 -8.39
C VAL A 95 -4.30 7.40 -9.67
N ALA A 96 -4.99 6.35 -10.06
CA ALA A 96 -5.91 6.35 -11.19
C ALA A 96 -7.31 5.98 -10.74
N GLU A 97 -8.32 6.71 -11.21
CA GLU A 97 -9.70 6.25 -11.17
C GLU A 97 -9.84 5.08 -12.14
N VAL A 98 -10.46 4.00 -11.70
CA VAL A 98 -10.72 2.82 -12.52
C VAL A 98 -12.21 2.79 -12.83
N PHE A 99 -12.55 2.64 -14.11
CA PHE A 99 -13.92 2.48 -14.57
C PHE A 99 -14.30 1.00 -14.72
N GLU A 100 -15.60 0.73 -14.85
CA GLU A 100 -16.14 -0.63 -14.91
C GLU A 100 -15.66 -1.41 -16.16
N ASP A 101 -15.37 -0.71 -17.25
CA ASP A 101 -14.80 -1.26 -18.49
C ASP A 101 -13.28 -1.50 -18.41
N GLY A 102 -12.65 -1.10 -17.30
CA GLY A 102 -11.21 -1.22 -17.06
C GLY A 102 -10.38 -0.05 -17.58
N GLU A 103 -11.00 1.01 -18.12
CA GLU A 103 -10.28 2.24 -18.40
C GLU A 103 -9.77 2.87 -17.09
N GLU A 104 -8.58 3.48 -17.16
CA GLU A 104 -7.94 4.14 -16.03
C GLU A 104 -7.67 5.61 -16.38
N GLU A 105 -8.09 6.53 -15.49
CA GLU A 105 -7.78 7.96 -15.60
C GLU A 105 -6.95 8.42 -14.41
N PHE A 106 -5.73 8.89 -14.67
CA PHE A 106 -4.85 9.41 -13.62
C PHE A 106 -5.38 10.72 -13.06
N ILE A 107 -5.44 10.81 -11.73
CA ILE A 107 -5.88 11.99 -11.01
C ILE A 107 -4.69 12.72 -10.38
N GLU A 108 -4.87 14.02 -10.11
CA GLU A 108 -3.87 14.79 -9.39
C GLU A 108 -3.77 14.34 -7.92
N VAL A 109 -2.55 14.06 -7.48
CA VAL A 109 -2.23 13.74 -6.09
C VAL A 109 -1.22 14.76 -5.57
N ASN A 110 -1.60 15.49 -4.53
CA ASN A 110 -0.75 16.51 -3.91
C ASN A 110 -0.43 16.15 -2.47
N ARG A 111 0.86 15.99 -2.15
CA ARG A 111 1.32 15.61 -0.78
C ARG A 111 0.59 14.38 -0.24
N ASN A 112 0.46 13.35 -1.09
CA ASN A 112 -0.25 12.09 -0.83
C ASN A 112 -1.75 12.26 -0.50
N LYS A 113 -2.35 13.36 -0.95
CA LYS A 113 -3.77 13.62 -0.83
C LYS A 113 -4.42 13.69 -2.19
N MET A 114 -5.62 13.15 -2.27
CA MET A 114 -6.49 13.24 -3.43
C MET A 114 -7.85 13.76 -2.99
N THR A 115 -8.61 14.30 -3.93
CA THR A 115 -9.96 14.80 -3.69
C THR A 115 -10.93 13.96 -4.51
N VAL A 116 -11.96 13.41 -3.87
CA VAL A 116 -13.00 12.66 -4.59
C VAL A 116 -13.94 13.62 -5.32
N PRO A 117 -14.61 13.18 -6.40
CA PRO A 117 -15.55 14.01 -7.15
C PRO A 117 -16.72 14.56 -6.31
N ASP A 118 -17.34 15.63 -6.81
CA ASP A 118 -18.53 16.24 -6.21
C ASP A 118 -19.82 15.47 -6.55
N ARG A 119 -19.78 14.67 -7.61
CA ARG A 119 -20.92 13.90 -8.09
C ARG A 119 -21.11 12.64 -7.26
N LYS A 120 -22.38 12.31 -7.02
CA LYS A 120 -22.74 11.05 -6.36
C LYS A 120 -22.44 9.88 -7.30
N GLY A 121 -21.65 8.93 -6.83
CA GLY A 121 -21.28 7.74 -7.58
C GLY A 121 -20.50 6.74 -6.73
N ILE A 122 -20.14 5.62 -7.35
CA ILE A 122 -19.15 4.68 -6.82
C ILE A 122 -17.86 4.95 -7.58
N TYR A 123 -16.77 5.10 -6.84
CA TYR A 123 -15.45 5.42 -7.37
C TYR A 123 -14.46 4.39 -6.87
N VAL A 124 -13.70 3.79 -7.79
CA VAL A 124 -12.63 2.85 -7.48
C VAL A 124 -11.32 3.49 -7.90
N TYR A 125 -10.30 3.40 -7.04
CA TYR A 125 -9.00 3.97 -7.31
C TYR A 125 -7.91 2.90 -7.22
N ASN A 126 -7.07 2.85 -8.25
CA ASN A 126 -5.83 2.08 -8.27
C ASN A 126 -4.69 2.95 -7.74
N ILE A 127 -3.92 2.44 -6.79
CA ILE A 127 -2.80 3.16 -6.16
C ILE A 127 -1.51 2.42 -6.48
N THR A 128 -0.62 3.08 -7.20
CA THR A 128 0.70 2.57 -7.55
C THR A 128 1.80 3.46 -6.97
N SER A 129 2.87 2.83 -6.47
CA SER A 129 4.02 3.55 -5.94
C SER A 129 5.26 2.67 -5.95
N VAL A 130 6.44 3.30 -5.96
CA VAL A 130 7.73 2.60 -5.90
C VAL A 130 8.42 2.99 -4.60
N ALA A 131 8.92 2.02 -3.83
CA ALA A 131 9.72 2.30 -2.65
C ALA A 131 11.09 1.63 -2.77
N LEU A 132 12.18 2.36 -2.49
CA LEU A 132 13.51 1.75 -2.38
C LEU A 132 13.72 1.19 -0.98
N ILE A 133 14.34 0.02 -0.89
CA ILE A 133 14.86 -0.52 0.36
C ILE A 133 16.38 -0.54 0.27
N TYR A 134 17.01 0.30 1.10
CA TYR A 134 18.45 0.27 1.31
C TYR A 134 18.76 -0.65 2.49
N PHE A 135 19.66 -1.60 2.26
CA PHE A 135 20.24 -2.43 3.31
C PHE A 135 21.66 -1.94 3.58
N HIS A 136 21.99 -1.73 4.87
CA HIS A 136 23.36 -1.58 5.33
C HIS A 136 23.82 -2.93 5.87
N TYR A 137 24.96 -3.41 5.39
CA TYR A 137 25.68 -4.59 5.92
C TYR A 137 26.79 -4.13 6.86
#